data_AF-A0A2V5LVR7-F1
#
_entry.id   AF-A0A2V5LVR7-F1
#
_cell.length_a   1.000
_cell.length_b   1.000
_cell.length_c   1.000
_cell.angle_alpha   90.00
_cell.angle_beta   90.00
_cell.angle_gamma   90.00
#
_symmetry.space_group_name_H-M   'P 1'
#
loop_
_entity.id
_entity.type
_entity.pdbx_description
1 polymer ?
#
loop_
_entity_poly.entity_id
_entity_poly.type
_entity_poly.pdbx_seq_one_letter_code
_entity_poly.pdbx_strand_id
1 'polypeptide(L)' 'MATLRLEIVTPETTAYSEDVEMVTLPGSEGELGV' A
#
# COMPACT_ATOMS: atom_id res chain seq x y z
N MET A 1 -7.95 4.44 16.80
CA MET A 1 -6.81 4.60 15.88
C MET A 1 -7.25 3.93 14.59
N ALA A 2 -7.30 4.66 13.46
CA ALA A 2 -7.78 4.11 12.19
C ALA A 2 -6.57 3.57 11.42
N THR A 3 -6.58 2.28 11.10
CA THR A 3 -5.56 1.62 10.27
C THR A 3 -6.07 1.47 8.84
N LEU A 4 -5.19 1.59 7.86
CA LEU A 4 -5.47 1.31 6.45
C LEU A 4 -5.06 -0.12 6.12
N ARG A 5 -5.95 -0.86 5.48
CA ARG A 5 -5.62 -2.21 5.00
C ARG A 5 -4.86 -2.10 3.68
N LEU A 6 -3.57 -2.41 3.71
CA LEU A 6 -2.70 -2.40 2.54
C LEU A 6 -2.54 -3.81 1.99
N GLU A 7 -3.02 -4.04 0.76
CA GLU A 7 -2.90 -5.30 0.04
C GLU A 7 -2.11 -5.08 -1.26
N ILE A 8 -0.89 -5.62 -1.33
CA ILE A 8 -0.04 -5.59 -2.52
C ILE A 8 -0.21 -6.90 -3.26
N VAL A 9 -0.95 -6.85 -4.38
CA VAL A 9 -1.19 -8.00 -5.24
C VAL A 9 -0.24 -7.99 -6.44
N THR A 10 0.39 -9.13 -6.69
CA THR A 10 1.15 -9.39 -7.92
C THR A 10 0.41 -10.42 -8.76
N PRO A 11 0.73 -10.57 -10.06
CA PRO A 11 0.07 -11.54 -10.92
C PRO A 11 0.17 -12.99 -10.43
N GLU A 12 1.21 -13.34 -9.67
CA GLU A 12 1.41 -14.70 -9.17
C GLU A 12 0.75 -14.92 -7.81
N THR A 13 0.88 -13.96 -6.89
CA THR A 13 0.29 -14.05 -5.55
C THR A 13 0.19 -12.68 -4.86
N THR A 14 -0.49 -12.64 -3.73
CA THR A 14 -0.45 -11.48 -2.82
C THR A 14 0.92 -11.42 -2.18
N ALA A 15 1.67 -10.35 -2.45
CA ALA A 15 3.02 -10.15 -1.91
C ALA A 15 3.00 -9.55 -0.50
N TYR A 16 1.96 -8.78 -0.15
CA TYR A 16 1.84 -8.15 1.16
C TYR A 16 0.37 -7.90 1.51
N SER A 17 -0.02 -8.08 2.77
CA SER A 17 -1.38 -7.84 3.25
C SER A 17 -1.37 -7.57 4.76
N GLU A 18 -1.28 -6.31 5.15
CA GLU A 18 -1.29 -5.91 6.57
C GLU A 18 -2.04 -4.58 6.79
N ASP A 19 -2.43 -4.34 8.04
CA ASP A 19 -3.02 -3.09 8.50
C ASP A 19 -1.90 -2.11 8.88
N VAL A 20 -1.77 -1.03 8.11
CA VAL A 20 -0.70 -0.03 8.25
C VAL A 20 -1.28 1.35 8.56
N GLU A 21 -0.48 2.22 9.16
CA GLU A 21 -0.93 3.56 9.54
C GLU A 21 -0.71 4.62 8.44
N MET A 22 0.29 4.39 7.58
CA MET A 22 0.66 5.32 6.50
C MET A 22 1.36 4.55 5.38
N VAL A 23 1.09 4.92 4.14
CA VAL A 23 1.68 4.32 2.95
C VAL A 23 2.26 5.42 2.07
N THR A 24 3.54 5.30 1.73
CA THR A 24 4.22 6.20 0.78
C THR A 24 4.69 5.40 -0.42
N LEU A 25 4.15 5.71 -1.61
CA LEU A 25 4.45 5.03 -2.85
C LEU A 25 4.88 6.05 -3.92
N PRO A 26 5.89 5.74 -4.75
CA PRO A 26 6.19 6.54 -5.92
C PRO A 26 5.08 6.34 -6.97
N GLY A 27 4.32 7.39 -7.26
CA GLY A 27 3.32 7.42 -8.32
C GLY A 27 3.89 7.97 -9.63
N SER A 28 3.17 7.74 -10.74
CA SER A 28 3.57 8.25 -12.05
C SER A 28 3.63 9.78 -12.14
N GLU A 29 2.94 10.47 -11.23
CA GLU A 29 2.84 11.94 -11.16
C GLU A 29 3.67 12.56 -10.02
N GLY A 30 4.37 11.74 -9.23
CA GLY A 30 5.13 12.18 -8.03
C GLY A 30 4.97 11.23 -6.85
N GLU A 31 5.44 11.61 -5.66
CA GLU A 31 5.23 10.80 -4.45
C GLU A 31 3.76 10.85 -4.01
N LEU A 32 3.17 9.69 -3.79
CA LEU A 32 1.80 9.51 -3.33
C LEU A 32 1.82 8.98 -1.90
N GLY A 33 1.27 9.76 -0.96
CA GLY A 33 1.07 9.38 0.43
C GLY A 33 -0.41 9.18 0.75
N VAL A 34 -0.75 8.04 1.37
CA VAL A 34 -2.10 7.71 1.88
C VAL A 34 -2.03 7.35 3.36
#